data_AF-A0A800BSW3-F1
#
_entry.id   AF-A0A800BSW3-F1
#
_cell.length_a   1.000
_cell.length_b   1.000
_cell.length_c   1.000
_cell.angle_alpha   90.00
_cell.angle_beta   90.00
_cell.angle_gamma   90.00
#
_symmetry.space_group_name_H-M   'P 1'
#
loop_
_entity.id
_entity.type
_entity.pdbx_description
1 polymer ?
#
loop_
_entity_poly.entity_id
_entity_poly.type
_entity_poly.pdbx_seq_one_letter_code
_entity_poly.pdbx_strand_id
1 'polypeptide(L)' 'MHLEVHAEECTGCRVCENFCSFHHEGAIWPARARITIVALDDDGPFVPAVCRQCDDA' A
#
# COMPACT_ATOMS: atom_id res chain seq x y z
N MET A 1 5.00 7.39 -15.91
CA MET A 1 3.76 6.91 -15.25
C MET A 1 3.68 7.63 -13.92
N HIS A 2 2.56 8.29 -13.60
CA HIS A 2 2.37 9.05 -12.36
C HIS A 2 1.19 8.45 -11.61
N LEU A 3 1.36 8.23 -10.30
CA LEU A 3 0.33 7.68 -9.42
C LEU A 3 -0.10 8.79 -8.46
N GLU A 4 -1.37 9.16 -8.51
CA GLU A 4 -2.00 10.09 -7.57
C GLU A 4 -2.61 9.30 -6.40
N VAL A 5 -2.40 9.78 -5.17
CA VAL A 5 -2.87 9.12 -3.95
C VAL A 5 -3.63 10.13 -3.10
N HIS A 6 -4.94 9.93 -2.96
CA HIS A 6 -5.82 10.67 -2.05
C HIS A 6 -5.88 9.95 -0.70
N ALA A 7 -4.94 10.29 0.20
CA ALA A 7 -4.83 9.62 1.50
C ALA A 7 -6.06 9.86 2.38
N GLU A 8 -6.71 11.02 2.24
CA GLU A 8 -7.92 11.43 2.93
C GLU A 8 -9.13 10.54 2.64
N GLU A 9 -9.14 9.80 1.52
CA GLU A 9 -10.19 8.86 1.16
C GLU A 9 -9.88 7.42 1.59
N CYS A 10 -8.69 7.16 2.13
CA CYS A 10 -8.27 5.83 2.53
C CYS A 10 -9.03 5.37 3.78
N THR A 11 -9.69 4.21 3.71
CA THR A 11 -10.43 3.62 4.84
C THR A 11 -9.67 2.53 5.58
N GLY A 12 -8.40 2.30 5.26
CA GLY A 12 -7.60 1.26 5.92
C GLY A 12 -7.92 -0.19 5.52
N CYS A 13 -8.65 -0.44 4.44
CA CYS A 13 -9.12 -1.79 4.07
C CYS A 13 -8.03 -2.80 3.67
N ARG A 14 -6.79 -2.34 3.41
CA ARG A 14 -5.61 -3.16 3.08
C ARG A 14 -5.74 -4.08 1.85
N VAL A 15 -6.76 -3.91 1.03
CA VAL A 15 -6.93 -4.65 -0.24
C VAL A 15 -5.76 -4.39 -1.19
N CYS A 16 -5.22 -3.17 -1.20
CA CYS A 16 -4.06 -2.81 -2.01
C CYS A 16 -2.79 -3.61 -1.63
N GLU A 17 -2.53 -3.86 -0.34
CA GLU A 17 -1.41 -4.67 0.13
C GLU A 17 -1.58 -6.13 -0.33
N ASN A 18 -2.79 -6.67 -0.19
CA ASN A 18 -3.13 -8.03 -0.60
C ASN A 18 -2.93 -8.21 -2.12
N PHE A 19 -3.48 -7.28 -2.92
CA PHE A 19 -3.38 -7.36 -4.37
C PHE A 19 -1.92 -7.21 -4.85
N CYS A 20 -1.18 -6.25 -4.31
CA CYS A 20 0.21 -6.03 -4.68
C CYS A 20 1.08 -7.25 -4.36
N SER A 21 0.99 -7.78 -3.14
CA SER A 21 1.74 -8.99 -2.77
C SER A 21 1.33 -10.19 -3.61
N PHE A 22 0.05 -10.38 -3.87
CA PHE A 22 -0.43 -11.46 -4.74
C PHE A 22 0.13 -11.34 -6.17
N HIS A 23 0.08 -10.14 -6.76
CA HIS A 23 0.58 -9.89 -8.11
C HIS A 23 2.08 -10.20 -8.25
N HIS A 24 2.88 -9.85 -7.24
CA HIS A 24 4.33 -9.99 -7.34
C HIS A 24 4.91 -11.29 -6.77
N GLU A 25 4.29 -11.84 -5.73
CA GLU A 25 4.81 -13.01 -5.00
C GLU A 25 3.97 -14.27 -5.28
N GLY A 26 2.83 -14.15 -5.97
CA GLY A 26 1.92 -15.28 -6.25
C GLY A 26 1.10 -15.75 -5.05
N ALA A 27 1.22 -15.07 -3.90
CA ALA A 27 0.52 -15.37 -2.66
C ALA A 27 0.16 -14.09 -1.92
N ILE A 28 -0.90 -14.12 -1.12
CA ILE A 28 -1.27 -12.98 -0.26
C ILE A 28 -0.30 -12.94 0.91
N TRP A 29 0.69 -12.05 0.81
CA TRP A 29 1.70 -11.82 1.85
C TRP A 29 1.94 -10.31 2.02
N PRO A 30 1.08 -9.61 2.78
CA PRO A 30 1.09 -8.14 2.88
C PRO A 30 2.45 -7.54 3.25
N ALA A 31 3.24 -8.24 4.07
CA ALA A 31 4.59 -7.81 4.46
C ALA A 31 5.60 -7.72 3.29
N ARG A 32 5.30 -8.33 2.13
CA ARG A 32 6.10 -8.24 0.89
C ARG A 32 5.46 -7.33 -0.16
N ALA A 33 4.36 -6.65 0.17
CA ALA A 33 3.75 -5.68 -0.73
C ALA A 33 4.66 -4.46 -0.92
N ARG A 34 4.57 -3.84 -2.10
CA ARG A 34 5.26 -2.58 -2.44
C ARG A 34 4.41 -1.35 -2.09
N ILE A 35 3.32 -1.58 -1.36
CA ILE A 35 2.44 -0.58 -0.78
C ILE A 35 2.09 -1.05 0.63
N THR A 36 2.15 -0.14 1.60
CA THR A 36 1.81 -0.42 3.00
C THR A 36 0.89 0.68 3.52
N ILE A 37 -0.16 0.29 4.22
CA ILE A 37 -1.03 1.23 4.93
C ILE A 37 -0.45 1.47 6.33
N VAL A 38 -0.02 2.71 6.56
CA VAL A 38 0.38 3.21 7.87
C VAL A 38 -0.87 3.77 8.55
N ALA A 39 -1.21 3.23 9.71
CA ALA A 39 -2.30 3.72 10.54
C ALA A 39 -1.69 4.36 11.80
N LEU A 40 -2.24 5.50 12.22
CA LEU A 40 -1.85 6.10 13.51
C LEU A 40 -2.54 5.37 14.67
N ASP A 41 -3.86 5.17 14.56
CA ASP A 41 -4.69 4.41 15.47
C ASP A 41 -5.53 3.36 14.69
N ASP A 42 -6.28 2.52 15.40
CA ASP A 42 -7.14 1.48 14.80
C ASP A 42 -8.21 2.07 13.85
N ASP A 43 -8.65 3.30 14.13
CA ASP A 43 -9.63 4.06 13.33
C ASP A 43 -8.98 5.06 12.35
N GLY A 44 -7.65 5.03 12.21
CA GLY A 44 -6.88 5.89 11.32
C GLY A 44 -6.29 7.13 12.02
N PRO A 45 -5.88 8.17 11.27
CA PRO A 45 -5.87 8.27 9.81
C PRO A 45 -5.01 7.19 9.13
N PHE A 46 -5.39 6.81 7.91
CA PHE A 46 -4.71 5.80 7.10
C PHE A 46 -3.94 6.46 5.96
N VAL A 47 -2.62 6.27 5.94
CA VAL A 47 -1.73 6.83 4.91
C VAL A 47 -1.13 5.70 4.07
N PRO A 48 -1.44 5.62 2.77
CA PRO A 48 -0.78 4.68 1.88
C PRO A 48 0.66 5.09 1.58
N ALA A 49 1.63 4.33 2.07
CA ALA A 49 3.03 4.46 1.69
C ALA A 49 3.29 3.59 0.46
N VAL A 50 3.48 4.22 -0.70
CA VAL A 50 3.62 3.55 -2.01
C VAL A 50 5.07 3.52 -2.49
N CYS A 51 5.46 2.43 -3.17
CA CYS A 51 6.72 2.39 -3.91
C CYS A 51 6.74 3.44 -5.01
N ARG A 52 7.78 4.28 -5.00
CA ARG A 52 7.96 5.38 -5.96
C ARG A 52 8.61 4.96 -7.28
N GLN A 53 8.93 3.67 -7.43
CA GLN A 53 9.60 3.11 -8.62
C GLN A 53 10.87 3.89 -8.97
N CYS A 54 11.73 4.13 -7.98
CA CYS A 54 13.03 4.77 -8.21
C CYS A 54 13.95 3.83 -9.00
N ASP A 55 14.82 4.43 -9.82
CA ASP A 55 15.70 3.69 -10.74
C ASP A 55 16.78 2.86 -10.00
N ASP A 56 17.30 3.37 -8.88
CA ASP A 56 18.32 2.71 -8.03
C ASP A 56 17.74 2.38 -6.64
N ALA A 57 16.91 1.34 -6.58
CA ALA A 57 16.23 0.88 -5.37
C ALA A 57 16.98 -0.26 -4.65
#